data_AF-A0A1N6NES6-F1
#
_entry.id   AF-A0A1N6NES6-F1
#
_cell.length_a   1.000
_cell.length_b   1.000
_cell.length_c   1.000
_cell.angle_alpha   90.00
_cell.angle_beta   90.00
_cell.angle_gamma   90.00
#
_symmetry.space_group_name_H-M   'P 1'
#
loop_
_entity.id
_entity.type
_entity.pdbx_description
1 polymer ?
#
loop_
_entity_poly.entity_id
_entity_poly.type
_entity_poly.pdbx_seq_one_letter_code
_entity_poly.pdbx_strand_id
1 'polypeptide(L)' 'MMSLPFFGLLAGFGCVATGRRRAALLLWALSMLVMLGLFRLHVTDALTIVL' A
#
# COMPACT_ATOMS: atom_id res chain seq x y z
N MET A 1 2.80 3.07 -12.17
CA MET A 1 2.75 1.64 -12.55
C MET A 1 2.16 0.85 -11.39
N MET A 2 1.19 -0.05 -11.61
CA MET A 2 0.47 -0.78 -10.55
C MET A 2 1.35 -1.61 -9.59
N SER A 3 2.66 -1.74 -9.85
CA SER A 3 3.62 -2.46 -9.01
C SER A 3 4.12 -1.69 -7.77
N LEU A 4 3.98 -0.36 -7.74
CA LEU A 4 4.44 0.52 -6.64
C LEU A 4 4.07 0.05 -5.21
N PRO A 5 2.81 -0.32 -4.91
CA PRO A 5 2.43 -0.77 -3.57
C PRO A 5 3.09 -2.09 -3.13
N PHE A 6 3.50 -2.94 -4.07
CA PHE A 6 4.18 -4.20 -3.73
C PHE A 6 5.60 -3.98 -3.21
N PHE A 7 6.29 -2.91 -3.65
CA PHE A 7 7.61 -2.56 -3.13
C PHE A 7 7.54 -2.08 -1.67
N GLY A 8 6.48 -1.35 -1.31
CA GLY A 8 6.27 -0.95 0.09
C GLY A 8 5.92 -2.13 1.00
N LEU A 9 5.16 -3.12 0.49
CA LEU A 9 4.96 -4.40 1.18
C LEU A 9 6.28 -5.15 1.41
N LEU A 10 7.10 -5.27 0.37
CA LEU A 10 8.42 -5.92 0.42
C LEU A 10 9.37 -5.23 1.42
N ALA A 11 9.44 -3.89 1.40
CA ALA A 11 10.22 -3.11 2.34
C ALA A 11 9.70 -3.24 3.79
N GLY A 12 8.39 -3.42 3.97
CA GLY A 12 7.79 -3.75 5.26
C GLY A 12 8.27 -5.10 5.80
N PHE A 13 8.39 -6.14 4.97
CA PHE A 13 9.00 -7.42 5.37
C PHE A 13 10.46 -7.26 5.81
N GLY A 14 11.25 -6.44 5.10
CA GLY A 14 12.62 -6.10 5.52
C GLY A 14 12.66 -5.40 6.89
N CYS A 15 11.70 -4.51 7.17
CA CYS A 15 11.54 -3.87 8.47
C CYS A 15 11.16 -4.85 9.58
N VAL A 16 10.33 -5.86 9.29
CA VAL A 16 10.01 -6.95 10.25
C VAL A 16 11.26 -7.76 10.57
N ALA A 17 12.06 -8.11 9.56
CA ALA A 17 13.29 -8.89 9.73
C ALA A 17 14.35 -8.16 10.59
N THR A 18 14.34 -6.83 10.59
CA THR A 18 15.20 -5.98 11.42
C THR A 18 14.57 -5.60 12.77
N GLY A 19 13.44 -6.20 13.15
CA GLY A 19 12.77 -5.98 14.44
C GLY A 19 11.98 -4.66 14.52
N ARG A 20 11.92 -3.88 13.44
CA ARG A 20 11.26 -2.56 13.39
C ARG A 20 9.78 -2.69 13.03
N ARG A 21 9.02 -3.37 13.89
CA ARG A 21 7.59 -3.68 13.69
C ARG A 21 6.73 -2.44 13.38
N ARG A 22 6.96 -1.32 14.08
CA ARG A 22 6.20 -0.08 13.85
C ARG A 22 6.43 0.50 12.44
N ALA A 23 7.67 0.47 11.97
CA ALA A 23 8.01 0.92 10.62
C ALA A 23 7.39 0.01 9.55
N ALA A 24 7.40 -1.31 9.77
CA ALA A 24 6.76 -2.27 8.88
C ALA A 24 5.24 -2.00 8.75
N LEU A 25 4.55 -1.77 9.88
CA LEU A 25 3.12 -1.45 9.89
C LEU A 25 2.83 -0.15 9.12
N LEU A 26 3.64 0.89 9.31
CA LEU A 26 3.48 2.15 8.58
C LEU A 26 3.69 1.96 7.06
N LEU A 27 4.70 1.19 6.66
CA LEU A 27 4.97 0.90 5.25
C LEU A 27 3.85 0.08 4.60
N TRP A 28 3.28 -0.87 5.33
CA TRP A 28 2.13 -1.64 4.85
C TRP A 28 0.87 -0.79 4.73
N ALA A 29 0.57 0.04 5.75
CA ALA A 29 -0.55 0.97 5.70
C ALA A 29 -0.42 1.95 4.53
N LEU A 30 0.77 2.52 4.33
CA LEU A 30 1.06 3.42 3.21
C LEU A 30 0.91 2.72 1.86
N SER A 31 1.38 1.47 1.74
CA SER A 31 1.19 0.67 0.52
C SER A 31 -0.28 0.44 0.20
N MET A 32 -1.09 0.16 1.21
CA MET A 32 -2.54 -0.01 1.05
C MET A 32 -3.23 1.28 0.62
N LEU A 33 -2.84 2.43 1.18
CA LEU A 33 -3.37 3.73 0.76
C LEU A 33 -2.99 4.05 -0.69
N VAL A 34 -1.74 3.78 -1.08
CA VAL A 34 -1.28 3.96 -2.46
C VAL A 34 -2.02 3.03 -3.42
N MET A 35 -2.22 1.77 -3.05
CA MET A 35 -3.02 0.81 -3.81
C MET A 35 -4.46 1.34 -4.01
N LEU A 36 -5.09 1.84 -2.93
CA LEU A 36 -6.44 2.37 -2.95
C LEU A 36 -6.56 3.64 -3.81
N GLY A 37 -5.59 4.56 -3.69
CA GLY A 37 -5.50 5.76 -4.51
C GLY A 37 -5.27 5.44 -5.98
N LEU A 38 -4.39 4.50 -6.29
CA LEU A 38 -4.18 4.02 -7.66
C LEU A 38 -5.42 3.33 -8.20
N PHE A 39 -6.13 2.54 -7.39
CA PHE A 39 -7.43 1.96 -7.75
C PHE A 39 -8.44 3.05 -8.08
N ARG A 40 -8.60 4.06 -7.22
CA ARG A 40 -9.48 5.22 -7.49
C ARG A 40 -9.12 5.94 -8.79
N LEU A 41 -7.83 6.11 -9.08
CA LEU A 41 -7.35 6.84 -10.25
C LEU A 41 -7.38 6.01 -11.55
N HIS A 42 -7.20 4.69 -11.49
CA HIS A 42 -7.28 3.80 -12.66
C HIS A 42 -8.69 3.28 -12.93
N VAL A 43 -9.53 3.19 -11.90
CA VAL A 43 -10.89 2.66 -11.95
C VAL A 43 -11.87 3.80 -11.73
N THR A 44 -11.92 4.72 -12.70
CA THR A 44 -12.93 5.79 -12.74
C THR A 44 -14.35 5.26 -13.02
N ASP A 45 -14.55 3.97 -13.31
CA ASP A 45 -15.87 3.41 -13.67
C ASP A 45 -16.48 2.42 -12.64
N ALA A 46 -15.69 1.63 -11.90
CA ALA A 46 -16.24 0.53 -11.09
C ALA A 46 -16.21 0.74 -9.57
N LEU A 47 -15.49 1.75 -9.05
CA LEU A 47 -15.32 1.95 -7.61
C LEU A 47 -16.09 3.18 -7.10
N THR A 48 -17.42 3.11 -7.20
CA THR A 48 -18.35 4.02 -6.50
C THR A 48 -18.38 3.66 -5.01
N ILE A 49 -17.27 3.89 -4.30
CA ILE A 49 -17.30 3.97 -2.84
C ILE A 49 -17.88 5.35 -2.50
N VAL A 50 -19.19 5.36 -2.24
CA VAL A 50 -19.86 6.40 -1.46
C VAL A 50 -19.34 6.23 -0.03
N LEU A 51 -18.57 7.22 0.43
CA LEU A 51 -18.20 7.37 1.83
C LEU A 51 -19.34 8.06 2.58
#